data_AF-A0A6G6WE66-F1
#
_entry.id   AF-A0A6G6WE66-F1
#
_cell.length_a   1.000
_cell.length_b   1.000
_cell.length_c   1.000
_cell.angle_alpha   90.00
_cell.angle_beta   90.00
_cell.angle_gamma   90.00
#
_symmetry.space_group_name_H-M   'P 1'
#
loop_
_entity.id
_entity.type
_entity.pdbx_description
1 polymer ?
#
loop_
_entity_poly.entity_id
_entity_poly.type
_entity_poly.pdbx_seq_one_letter_code
_entity_poly.pdbx_strand_id
1 'polypeptide(L)'
;MKRLVGVAVASLLLVVWGATAPTQGAWSTARVANQPNSSATAALAATHSAGTCSASLTTTSTVACSGTPAPAGAATAGGVTGTDALTNTGTVPASQLTRSVSAASCATVRMDNRASAGNVMLPRYGTSFRQADPFGTTNAVGLDGTGYAAAVSQQSRAVTIGVRYGLGVWFRASAGQSGPLLSQSANPAGATGTADRTLYLNANGTVGFAFNSLGTGRVTSAASYANGSWHFAYATMTGTLLGLLGNTTLYVDGAAVDQSLGLIPYTTTTGYWRLGSGSTALTGGSNATFTGSLSNAVVFNDNAPQSQTGADRLSQAAFTTWAGTATDHWLLGDTGTTTFTGAQPVIGTTSPCTMLNVAWTFTSPTATVTGPAALSAFADGTARTVSAAPGPGVTQVGSLTITRGSSYNAYVSGLRLHVPLTDTLRVGTTSWVLTFQWQSSDAVVLA
;
A
#
# COMPACT_ATOMS: atom_id res chain seq x y z
N MET A 1 23.78 88.68 35.29
CA MET A 1 23.52 88.73 33.83
C MET A 1 24.75 88.19 33.10
N LYS A 2 24.59 87.30 32.09
CA LYS A 2 25.62 86.82 31.12
C LYS A 2 26.83 86.08 31.76
N ARG A 3 27.72 85.32 31.09
CA ARG A 3 27.81 84.36 29.93
C ARG A 3 29.22 83.70 30.07
N LEU A 4 29.59 82.49 29.60
CA LEU A 4 28.95 81.43 28.80
C LEU A 4 29.56 80.03 29.14
N VAL A 5 28.86 78.96 28.70
CA VAL A 5 29.31 77.61 28.27
C VAL A 5 30.76 77.50 27.73
N GLY A 6 31.45 76.36 27.95
CA GLY A 6 32.57 75.94 27.07
C GLY A 6 33.51 74.77 27.48
N VAL A 7 33.18 73.54 27.06
CA VAL A 7 34.07 72.47 26.49
C VAL A 7 35.43 72.11 27.15
N ALA A 8 35.43 70.98 27.87
CA ALA A 8 36.21 69.73 27.72
C ALA A 8 37.70 69.62 27.23
N VAL A 9 38.31 68.49 27.67
CA VAL A 9 39.40 67.66 27.08
C VAL A 9 40.82 67.76 27.72
N ALA A 10 41.50 66.58 27.76
CA ALA A 10 42.93 66.31 27.96
C ALA A 10 43.52 66.19 29.40
N SER A 11 43.35 64.99 29.97
CA SER A 11 44.41 64.02 30.27
C SER A 11 45.79 64.42 30.85
N LEU A 12 46.17 63.63 31.87
CA LEU A 12 47.53 63.15 32.20
C LEU A 12 48.49 64.08 32.97
N LEU A 13 48.71 63.79 34.26
CA LEU A 13 50.06 63.70 34.84
C LEU A 13 50.07 62.94 36.18
N LEU A 14 51.21 62.31 36.46
CA LEU A 14 51.44 61.36 37.55
C LEU A 14 51.42 62.03 38.92
N VAL A 15 50.86 61.33 39.92
CA VAL A 15 51.38 61.37 41.30
C VAL A 15 51.72 59.95 41.72
N VAL A 16 53.01 59.63 41.67
CA VAL A 16 53.57 58.41 42.28
C VAL A 16 53.94 58.76 43.71
N TRP A 17 53.20 58.23 44.69
CA TRP A 17 53.66 58.12 46.07
C TRP A 17 53.52 56.68 46.55
N GLY A 18 54.57 56.18 47.20
CA GLY A 18 54.82 54.75 47.35
C GLY A 18 54.13 54.08 48.53
N ALA A 19 54.13 52.75 48.46
CA ALA A 19 54.08 51.74 49.53
C ALA A 19 53.85 52.24 50.98
N THR A 20 52.94 51.63 51.74
CA THR A 20 53.17 50.27 52.27
C THR A 20 51.87 49.47 52.45
N ALA A 21 51.93 48.17 52.13
CA ALA A 21 50.83 47.24 52.36
C ALA A 21 50.88 46.64 53.78
N PRO A 22 49.72 46.25 54.32
CA PRO A 22 49.62 44.99 55.03
C PRO A 22 48.65 44.04 54.30
N THR A 23 49.24 43.02 53.66
CA THR A 23 48.71 41.66 53.52
C THR A 23 47.21 41.45 53.69
N GLN A 24 46.42 41.61 52.61
CA GLN A 24 45.14 40.90 52.50
C GLN A 24 45.41 39.46 52.03
N GLY A 25 45.16 38.50 52.92
CA GLY A 25 45.28 37.08 52.61
C GLY A 25 44.17 36.58 51.69
N ALA A 26 44.56 35.83 50.67
CA ALA A 26 43.79 34.72 50.08
C ALA A 26 42.34 34.98 49.61
N TRP A 27 42.11 36.05 48.84
CA TRP A 27 40.96 36.12 47.91
C TRP A 27 41.44 36.07 46.45
N SER A 28 42.07 34.96 46.08
CA SER A 28 42.42 34.67 44.68
C SER A 28 41.16 34.35 43.87
N THR A 29 40.67 35.34 43.12
CA THR A 29 39.54 35.22 42.16
C THR A 29 38.21 34.75 42.74
N ALA A 30 37.33 35.71 43.07
CA ALA A 30 35.89 35.45 43.12
C ALA A 30 35.37 35.15 41.69
N ARG A 31 35.47 33.89 41.25
CA ARG A 31 34.71 33.42 40.09
C ARG A 31 33.25 33.26 40.50
N VAL A 32 32.38 34.11 39.96
CA VAL A 32 30.96 33.76 39.82
C VAL A 32 30.89 32.66 38.77
N ALA A 33 31.02 31.41 39.23
CA ALA A 33 30.62 30.27 38.44
C ALA A 33 29.09 30.24 38.45
N ASN A 34 28.48 30.88 37.44
CA ASN A 34 27.13 30.47 37.06
C ASN A 34 27.18 28.95 36.84
N GLN A 35 26.29 28.21 37.51
CA GLN A 35 25.96 26.83 37.12
C GLN A 35 25.81 26.83 35.59
N PRO A 36 26.52 25.94 34.85
CA PRO A 36 26.63 26.03 33.39
C PRO A 36 25.21 26.02 32.80
N ASN A 37 24.78 27.16 32.25
CA ASN A 37 23.38 27.56 32.01
C ASN A 37 22.43 26.37 31.85
N SER A 38 21.97 25.82 32.96
CA SER A 38 21.03 24.69 32.99
C SER A 38 19.60 25.21 32.86
N SER A 39 19.40 26.22 32.01
CA SER A 39 18.14 26.42 31.32
C SER A 39 17.92 25.15 30.52
N ALA A 40 17.27 24.16 31.14
CA ALA A 40 16.94 22.90 30.51
C ALA A 40 16.12 23.24 29.27
N THR A 41 16.77 23.18 28.10
CA THR A 41 16.16 23.55 26.84
C THR A 41 15.01 22.60 26.64
N ALA A 42 13.79 23.10 26.82
CA ALA A 42 12.61 22.29 26.64
C ALA A 42 12.64 21.74 25.21
N ALA A 43 12.50 20.43 25.08
CA ALA A 43 12.61 19.72 23.80
C ALA A 43 11.34 18.91 23.61
N LEU A 44 10.63 19.16 22.51
CA LEU A 44 9.55 18.30 22.07
C LEU A 44 10.15 17.18 21.23
N ALA A 45 10.22 15.97 21.79
CA ALA A 45 10.73 14.80 21.11
C ALA A 45 9.86 13.59 21.38
N ALA A 46 9.63 12.78 20.35
CA ALA A 46 8.88 11.54 20.49
C ALA A 46 9.28 10.50 19.44
N THR A 47 8.95 9.24 19.73
CA THR A 47 9.18 8.07 18.88
C THR A 47 7.93 7.19 18.86
N HIS A 48 7.51 6.76 17.67
CA HIS A 48 6.49 5.73 17.47
C HIS A 48 7.13 4.35 17.22
N SER A 49 6.47 3.29 17.67
CA SER A 49 6.89 1.91 17.33
C SER A 49 6.37 1.46 15.96
N ALA A 50 5.20 1.95 15.51
CA ALA A 50 4.65 1.63 14.21
C ALA A 50 5.51 2.21 13.06
N GLY A 51 6.41 1.37 12.55
CA GLY A 51 7.37 1.73 11.49
C GLY A 51 8.48 2.68 11.93
N THR A 52 8.79 2.70 13.23
CA THR A 52 9.99 3.32 13.84
C THR A 52 10.33 4.71 13.29
N CYS A 53 9.46 5.68 13.55
CA CYS A 53 9.70 7.10 13.23
C CYS A 53 9.90 7.91 14.52
N SER A 54 10.84 8.86 14.49
CA SER A 54 11.19 9.71 15.64
C SER A 54 11.54 11.13 15.22
N ALA A 55 11.35 12.09 16.13
CA ALA A 55 11.76 13.48 15.94
C ALA A 55 12.11 14.15 17.28
N SER A 56 12.88 15.24 17.22
CA SER A 56 13.26 16.06 18.40
C SER A 56 13.53 17.51 17.98
N LEU A 57 12.70 18.46 18.42
CA LEU A 57 12.69 19.84 17.90
C LEU A 57 12.39 20.91 18.97
N THR A 58 12.64 22.16 18.59
CA THR A 58 12.26 23.40 19.28
C THR A 58 11.34 24.30 18.43
N THR A 59 10.73 23.75 17.38
CA THR A 59 9.86 24.42 16.40
C THR A 59 8.85 23.42 15.79
N THR A 60 8.30 23.70 14.60
CA THR A 60 7.40 22.81 13.85
C THR A 60 8.18 21.75 13.05
N SER A 61 7.69 20.50 13.00
CA SER A 61 8.12 19.51 12.01
C SER A 61 7.03 18.48 11.67
N THR A 62 7.23 17.84 10.53
CA THR A 62 6.42 16.73 10.03
C THR A 62 7.34 15.58 9.64
N VAL A 63 7.09 14.39 10.17
CA VAL A 63 7.84 13.17 9.89
C VAL A 63 6.93 12.14 9.21
N ALA A 64 7.33 11.69 8.03
CA ALA A 64 6.70 10.53 7.39
C ALA A 64 7.17 9.25 8.08
N CYS A 65 6.22 8.44 8.53
CA CYS A 65 6.44 7.16 9.17
C CYS A 65 6.27 6.02 8.15
N SER A 66 7.08 4.97 8.28
CA SER A 66 6.84 3.71 7.57
C SER A 66 5.71 2.92 8.25
N GLY A 67 5.20 1.86 7.61
CA GLY A 67 4.20 0.99 8.23
C GLY A 67 2.89 1.71 8.60
N THR A 68 2.21 1.23 9.65
CA THR A 68 0.93 1.78 10.11
C THR A 68 0.59 1.33 11.55
N PRO A 69 -0.14 2.13 12.34
CA PRO A 69 -0.84 1.69 13.55
C PRO A 69 -2.03 0.75 13.28
N ALA A 70 -2.49 0.63 12.02
CA ALA A 70 -3.64 -0.19 11.65
C ALA A 70 -3.34 -1.71 11.70
N PRO A 71 -4.35 -2.55 11.98
CA PRO A 71 -4.19 -4.00 11.96
C PRO A 71 -3.82 -4.51 10.56
N ALA A 72 -2.85 -5.42 10.50
CA ALA A 72 -2.45 -6.09 9.26
C ALA A 72 -3.46 -7.17 8.78
N GLY A 73 -4.42 -7.56 9.63
CA GLY A 73 -5.46 -8.54 9.32
C GLY A 73 -6.75 -7.90 8.80
N ALA A 74 -7.51 -8.66 8.00
CA ALA A 74 -8.85 -8.28 7.54
C ALA A 74 -9.87 -8.24 8.68
N ALA A 75 -10.84 -7.33 8.59
CA ALA A 75 -11.82 -7.12 9.65
C ALA A 75 -12.68 -8.37 9.91
N THR A 76 -12.89 -8.69 11.20
CA THR A 76 -13.75 -9.77 11.66
C THR A 76 -14.92 -9.23 12.49
N ALA A 77 -15.89 -10.09 12.83
CA ALA A 77 -16.96 -9.72 13.75
C ALA A 77 -16.47 -9.46 15.19
N GLY A 78 -15.43 -10.17 15.64
CA GLY A 78 -14.79 -9.95 16.95
C GLY A 78 -13.76 -8.81 16.94
N GLY A 79 -13.37 -8.35 15.76
CA GLY A 79 -12.36 -7.32 15.55
C GLY A 79 -10.97 -7.83 15.25
N VAL A 80 -10.12 -6.90 14.82
CA VAL A 80 -8.67 -7.05 14.65
C VAL A 80 -8.01 -5.76 15.15
N THR A 81 -6.90 -5.88 15.87
CA THR A 81 -6.27 -4.74 16.57
C THR A 81 -4.83 -4.57 16.11
N GLY A 82 -4.50 -3.38 15.63
CA GLY A 82 -3.13 -2.91 15.47
C GLY A 82 -2.69 -2.15 16.72
N THR A 83 -1.40 -2.20 17.04
CA THR A 83 -0.83 -1.51 18.20
C THR A 83 0.31 -0.59 17.79
N ASP A 84 0.39 0.55 18.46
CA ASP A 84 1.47 1.52 18.30
C ASP A 84 1.82 2.11 19.67
N ALA A 85 3.08 2.47 19.89
CA ALA A 85 3.57 2.98 21.14
C ALA A 85 4.29 4.32 20.93
N LEU A 86 3.68 5.40 21.41
CA LEU A 86 4.26 6.74 21.42
C LEU A 86 5.07 6.94 22.70
N THR A 87 6.38 7.09 22.59
CA THR A 87 7.26 7.43 23.72
C THR A 87 7.65 8.90 23.62
N ASN A 88 7.41 9.70 24.65
CA ASN A 88 7.94 11.06 24.76
C ASN A 88 9.39 10.99 25.22
N THR A 89 10.32 11.21 24.29
CA THR A 89 11.77 11.20 24.51
C THR A 89 12.32 12.60 24.80
N GLY A 90 11.45 13.59 24.90
CA GLY A 90 11.77 14.98 25.20
C GLY A 90 11.73 15.32 26.68
N THR A 91 11.72 16.63 26.97
CA THR A 91 11.71 17.18 28.34
C THR A 91 10.42 17.93 28.67
N VAL A 92 9.53 18.14 27.69
CA VAL A 92 8.24 18.83 27.91
C VAL A 92 7.29 17.93 28.72
N PRO A 93 6.76 18.39 29.88
CA PRO A 93 5.86 17.62 30.72
C PRO A 93 4.48 17.43 30.07
N ALA A 94 3.81 16.32 30.40
CA ALA A 94 2.49 15.98 29.86
C ALA A 94 1.43 17.09 30.04
N SER A 95 1.50 17.86 31.13
CA SER A 95 0.60 18.98 31.42
C SER A 95 0.71 20.17 30.45
N GLN A 96 1.78 20.23 29.65
CA GLN A 96 1.96 21.25 28.61
C GLN A 96 1.66 20.70 27.20
N LEU A 97 1.46 19.39 27.07
CA LEU A 97 1.21 18.73 25.79
C LEU A 97 -0.28 18.62 25.51
N THR A 98 -0.67 19.05 24.32
CA THR A 98 -1.91 18.64 23.66
C THR A 98 -1.56 17.61 22.59
N ARG A 99 -2.37 16.56 22.48
CA ARG A 99 -2.22 15.53 21.44
C ARG A 99 -3.53 15.39 20.67
N SER A 100 -3.45 15.25 19.35
CA SER A 100 -4.61 14.95 18.52
C SER A 100 -4.25 14.00 17.39
N VAL A 101 -5.20 13.16 17.00
CA VAL A 101 -5.06 12.26 15.85
C VAL A 101 -6.16 12.52 14.82
N SER A 102 -5.85 12.29 13.55
CA SER A 102 -6.83 12.36 12.46
C SER A 102 -6.59 11.25 11.43
N ALA A 103 -7.64 10.93 10.68
CA ALA A 103 -7.56 10.16 9.46
C ALA A 103 -8.06 11.06 8.31
N ALA A 104 -7.23 11.29 7.31
CA ALA A 104 -7.49 12.32 6.29
C ALA A 104 -8.63 11.96 5.33
N SER A 105 -8.75 10.67 5.01
CA SER A 105 -9.76 10.12 4.10
C SER A 105 -9.85 8.61 4.28
N CYS A 106 -10.90 7.99 3.73
CA CYS A 106 -10.97 6.55 3.54
C CYS A 106 -11.55 6.26 2.15
N ALA A 107 -10.81 5.52 1.32
CA ALA A 107 -11.28 5.07 0.01
C ALA A 107 -10.57 3.78 -0.42
N THR A 108 -11.20 2.99 -1.29
CA THR A 108 -10.65 1.73 -1.78
C THR A 108 -9.44 1.97 -2.68
N VAL A 109 -8.32 1.30 -2.40
CA VAL A 109 -7.13 1.30 -3.26
C VAL A 109 -7.47 0.68 -4.61
N ARG A 110 -6.77 1.09 -5.68
CA ARG A 110 -6.96 0.52 -7.02
C ARG A 110 -5.62 0.18 -7.70
N MET A 111 -5.73 -0.57 -8.79
CA MET A 111 -4.66 -0.74 -9.78
C MET A 111 -5.17 -0.25 -11.13
N ASP A 112 -4.47 0.72 -11.72
CA ASP A 112 -4.91 1.36 -12.95
C ASP A 112 -4.85 0.43 -14.17
N ASN A 113 -5.89 0.52 -15.01
CA ASN A 113 -5.96 -0.12 -16.31
C ASN A 113 -5.73 0.93 -17.38
N ARG A 114 -4.63 0.79 -18.11
CA ARG A 114 -4.20 1.75 -19.13
C ARG A 114 -5.11 1.79 -20.35
N ALA A 115 -5.73 0.67 -20.69
CA ALA A 115 -6.64 0.57 -21.83
C ALA A 115 -8.06 1.09 -21.50
N SER A 116 -8.46 1.05 -20.23
CA SER A 116 -9.79 1.52 -19.79
C SER A 116 -9.78 2.02 -18.34
N ALA A 117 -9.77 3.34 -18.14
CA ALA A 117 -9.79 3.97 -16.83
C ALA A 117 -11.01 3.60 -15.95
N GLY A 118 -12.09 3.09 -16.56
CA GLY A 118 -13.26 2.57 -15.85
C GLY A 118 -13.10 1.13 -15.34
N ASN A 119 -12.16 0.34 -15.88
CA ASN A 119 -11.97 -1.06 -15.53
C ASN A 119 -10.69 -1.32 -14.71
N VAL A 120 -10.55 -0.60 -13.62
CA VAL A 120 -9.46 -0.81 -12.63
C VAL A 120 -9.60 -2.16 -11.92
N MET A 121 -8.52 -2.67 -11.32
CA MET A 121 -8.61 -3.76 -10.34
C MET A 121 -8.58 -3.22 -8.91
N LEU A 122 -9.22 -3.93 -7.99
CA LEU A 122 -9.18 -3.66 -6.55
C LEU A 122 -8.30 -4.71 -5.85
N PRO A 123 -7.14 -4.32 -5.26
CA PRO A 123 -6.30 -5.21 -4.46
C PRO A 123 -6.99 -5.64 -3.16
N ARG A 124 -6.69 -6.87 -2.74
CA ARG A 124 -7.21 -7.49 -1.53
C ARG A 124 -6.12 -8.21 -0.74
N TYR A 125 -6.31 -8.30 0.58
CA TYR A 125 -5.46 -9.01 1.54
C TYR A 125 -3.97 -8.63 1.39
N GLY A 126 -3.07 -9.62 1.48
CA GLY A 126 -1.62 -9.46 1.38
C GLY A 126 -1.13 -9.16 -0.04
N THR A 127 -1.48 -7.97 -0.53
CA THR A 127 -0.92 -7.37 -1.74
C THR A 127 0.12 -6.30 -1.35
N SER A 128 1.34 -6.42 -1.88
CA SER A 128 2.38 -5.38 -1.83
C SER A 128 2.53 -4.69 -3.19
N PHE A 129 3.00 -3.45 -3.17
CA PHE A 129 3.10 -2.56 -4.33
C PHE A 129 4.57 -2.24 -4.65
N ARG A 130 4.81 -1.57 -5.79
CA ARG A 130 6.13 -1.06 -6.21
C ARG A 130 7.24 -2.12 -6.18
N GLN A 131 6.91 -3.38 -6.44
CA GLN A 131 7.89 -4.46 -6.49
C GLN A 131 8.74 -4.35 -7.76
N ALA A 132 9.99 -4.83 -7.69
CA ALA A 132 10.91 -4.82 -8.83
C ALA A 132 10.38 -5.68 -9.99
N ASP A 133 10.21 -5.08 -11.16
CA ASP A 133 9.56 -5.67 -12.35
C ASP A 133 10.58 -6.34 -13.33
N PRO A 134 10.12 -6.96 -14.45
CA PRO A 134 11.01 -7.58 -15.44
C PRO A 134 11.99 -6.62 -16.14
N PHE A 135 11.73 -5.31 -16.08
CA PHE A 135 12.45 -4.26 -16.81
C PHE A 135 13.33 -3.40 -15.90
N GLY A 136 13.51 -3.80 -14.64
CA GLY A 136 14.31 -3.06 -13.64
C GLY A 136 13.62 -1.81 -13.09
N THR A 137 12.30 -1.66 -13.27
CA THR A 137 11.50 -0.59 -12.67
C THR A 137 10.63 -1.13 -11.53
N THR A 138 9.53 -0.46 -11.17
CA THR A 138 8.66 -0.83 -10.04
C THR A 138 7.22 -1.15 -10.45
N ASN A 139 7.00 -1.61 -11.69
CA ASN A 139 5.68 -1.97 -12.22
C ASN A 139 5.31 -3.41 -11.89
N ALA A 140 5.37 -3.79 -10.62
CA ALA A 140 4.92 -5.10 -10.16
C ALA A 140 4.24 -5.03 -8.78
N VAL A 141 3.34 -5.98 -8.54
CA VAL A 141 2.75 -6.27 -7.24
C VAL A 141 3.25 -7.61 -6.72
N GLY A 142 3.38 -7.74 -5.40
CA GLY A 142 3.69 -8.98 -4.71
C GLY A 142 2.45 -9.53 -4.01
N LEU A 143 2.25 -10.84 -4.09
CA LEU A 143 1.14 -11.55 -3.45
C LEU A 143 1.71 -12.60 -2.49
N ASP A 144 1.20 -12.63 -1.26
CA ASP A 144 1.69 -13.49 -0.17
C ASP A 144 1.02 -14.88 -0.09
N GLY A 145 0.21 -15.25 -1.08
CA GLY A 145 -0.64 -16.44 -1.05
C GLY A 145 -2.02 -16.23 -0.45
N THR A 146 -2.31 -15.05 0.13
CA THR A 146 -3.65 -14.57 0.49
C THR A 146 -4.11 -13.43 -0.43
N GLY A 147 -3.15 -12.60 -0.86
CA GLY A 147 -3.37 -11.46 -1.74
C GLY A 147 -3.88 -11.83 -3.12
N TYR A 148 -4.77 -10.99 -3.66
CA TYR A 148 -5.20 -11.03 -5.05
C TYR A 148 -5.80 -9.69 -5.49
N ALA A 149 -6.05 -9.51 -6.78
CA ALA A 149 -6.80 -8.35 -7.29
C ALA A 149 -7.95 -8.79 -8.20
N ALA A 150 -9.01 -8.00 -8.28
CA ALA A 150 -10.17 -8.27 -9.14
C ALA A 150 -10.69 -7.00 -9.81
N ALA A 151 -11.03 -7.10 -11.09
CA ALA A 151 -11.57 -6.01 -11.90
C ALA A 151 -12.96 -5.55 -11.42
N VAL A 152 -13.25 -4.25 -11.58
CA VAL A 152 -14.57 -3.69 -11.23
C VAL A 152 -15.62 -3.85 -12.33
N SER A 153 -15.22 -4.01 -13.59
CA SER A 153 -16.17 -4.24 -14.69
C SER A 153 -16.29 -5.74 -15.00
N GLN A 154 -17.53 -6.19 -15.16
CA GLN A 154 -17.82 -7.50 -15.73
C GLN A 154 -17.64 -7.45 -17.24
N GLN A 155 -17.05 -8.48 -17.83
CA GLN A 155 -16.88 -8.61 -19.28
C GLN A 155 -17.49 -9.92 -19.77
N SER A 156 -18.24 -9.83 -20.88
CA SER A 156 -18.89 -10.95 -21.57
C SER A 156 -18.16 -11.21 -22.88
N ARG A 157 -17.56 -12.39 -23.07
CA ARG A 157 -16.70 -12.68 -24.23
C ARG A 157 -16.86 -14.11 -24.76
N ALA A 158 -17.21 -14.23 -26.03
CA ALA A 158 -17.11 -15.47 -26.82
C ALA A 158 -15.85 -15.42 -27.70
N VAL A 159 -15.32 -16.58 -28.12
CA VAL A 159 -14.28 -16.63 -29.15
C VAL A 159 -14.93 -16.62 -30.53
N THR A 160 -14.76 -15.53 -31.27
CA THR A 160 -15.35 -15.35 -32.61
C THR A 160 -14.52 -16.08 -33.68
N ILE A 161 -15.17 -16.63 -34.71
CA ILE A 161 -14.50 -17.27 -35.85
C ILE A 161 -13.59 -16.25 -36.56
N GLY A 162 -12.36 -16.65 -36.87
CA GLY A 162 -11.38 -15.79 -37.55
C GLY A 162 -10.74 -14.70 -36.69
N VAL A 163 -11.16 -14.56 -35.43
CA VAL A 163 -10.56 -13.63 -34.46
C VAL A 163 -9.63 -14.37 -33.52
N ARG A 164 -8.49 -13.76 -33.19
CA ARG A 164 -7.60 -14.25 -32.13
C ARG A 164 -7.87 -13.51 -30.83
N TYR A 165 -8.26 -14.27 -29.83
CA TYR A 165 -8.31 -13.89 -28.42
C TYR A 165 -6.95 -14.19 -27.75
N GLY A 166 -6.57 -13.44 -26.71
CA GLY A 166 -5.40 -13.77 -25.91
C GLY A 166 -5.33 -13.09 -24.55
N LEU A 167 -4.57 -13.66 -23.62
CA LEU A 167 -4.27 -13.08 -22.32
C LEU A 167 -2.85 -13.44 -21.89
N GLY A 168 -2.23 -12.59 -21.07
CA GLY A 168 -0.91 -12.85 -20.52
C GLY A 168 -0.58 -12.01 -19.31
N VAL A 169 0.46 -12.40 -18.60
CA VAL A 169 0.99 -11.69 -17.43
C VAL A 169 2.44 -12.09 -17.22
N TRP A 170 3.28 -11.14 -16.81
CA TRP A 170 4.60 -11.47 -16.30
C TRP A 170 4.45 -11.99 -14.88
N PHE A 171 5.14 -13.08 -14.56
CA PHE A 171 5.17 -13.64 -13.21
C PHE A 171 6.60 -13.95 -12.77
N ARG A 172 6.82 -13.91 -11.46
CA ARG A 172 8.04 -14.39 -10.81
C ARG A 172 7.64 -15.20 -9.58
N ALA A 173 8.03 -16.47 -9.56
CA ALA A 173 7.67 -17.43 -8.52
C ALA A 173 8.87 -18.29 -8.13
N SER A 174 9.00 -18.61 -6.84
CA SER A 174 9.98 -19.59 -6.35
C SER A 174 9.49 -21.03 -6.56
N ALA A 175 10.40 -21.99 -6.51
CA ALA A 175 10.06 -23.41 -6.66
C ALA A 175 9.00 -23.86 -5.62
N GLY A 176 8.09 -24.73 -6.04
CA GLY A 176 6.96 -25.21 -5.22
C GLY A 176 5.78 -24.23 -5.09
N GLN A 177 5.91 -22.97 -5.55
CA GLN A 177 4.76 -22.08 -5.63
C GLN A 177 3.83 -22.46 -6.78
N SER A 178 2.52 -22.31 -6.56
CA SER A 178 1.48 -22.59 -7.54
C SER A 178 0.31 -21.62 -7.36
N GLY A 179 -0.59 -21.57 -8.35
CA GLY A 179 -1.84 -20.82 -8.28
C GLY A 179 -2.18 -20.11 -9.59
N PRO A 180 -3.35 -19.46 -9.67
CA PRO A 180 -3.81 -18.76 -10.85
C PRO A 180 -3.08 -17.42 -10.97
N LEU A 181 -2.50 -17.14 -12.14
CA LEU A 181 -1.78 -15.90 -12.44
C LEU A 181 -2.78 -14.82 -12.90
N LEU A 182 -3.60 -15.15 -13.90
CA LEU A 182 -4.68 -14.33 -14.45
C LEU A 182 -5.87 -15.25 -14.79
N SER A 183 -7.06 -14.94 -14.30
CA SER A 183 -8.28 -15.75 -14.52
C SER A 183 -9.52 -14.90 -14.81
N GLN A 184 -10.51 -15.48 -15.49
CA GLN A 184 -11.86 -14.94 -15.57
C GLN A 184 -12.76 -15.66 -14.56
N SER A 185 -13.57 -14.92 -13.79
CA SER A 185 -14.46 -15.50 -12.77
C SER A 185 -15.81 -14.79 -12.77
N ALA A 186 -16.91 -15.54 -12.69
CA ALA A 186 -18.26 -14.98 -12.54
C ALA A 186 -18.38 -14.04 -11.33
N ASN A 187 -17.55 -14.24 -10.29
CA ASN A 187 -17.55 -13.43 -9.07
C ASN A 187 -16.36 -12.45 -9.01
N PRO A 188 -16.59 -11.20 -8.54
CA PRO A 188 -15.56 -10.19 -8.35
C PRO A 188 -14.79 -10.33 -7.02
N ALA A 189 -15.13 -11.32 -6.18
CA ALA A 189 -14.51 -11.63 -4.90
C ALA A 189 -14.76 -13.09 -4.49
N GLY A 190 -13.99 -13.61 -3.54
CA GLY A 190 -14.15 -14.98 -3.00
C GLY A 190 -13.71 -16.07 -3.98
N ALA A 191 -14.13 -17.32 -3.75
CA ALA A 191 -13.69 -18.50 -4.53
C ALA A 191 -14.81 -19.23 -5.29
N THR A 192 -16.08 -18.84 -5.10
CA THR A 192 -17.25 -19.71 -5.31
C THR A 192 -18.09 -19.34 -6.54
N GLY A 193 -17.53 -19.46 -7.75
CA GLY A 193 -18.27 -19.17 -8.98
C GLY A 193 -17.64 -19.81 -10.21
N THR A 194 -18.40 -19.85 -11.32
CA THR A 194 -17.92 -20.33 -12.62
C THR A 194 -16.68 -19.54 -13.02
N ALA A 195 -15.55 -20.23 -13.19
CA ALA A 195 -14.32 -19.65 -13.72
C ALA A 195 -14.11 -20.13 -15.15
N ASP A 196 -13.49 -19.30 -15.97
CA ASP A 196 -13.04 -19.63 -17.33
C ASP A 196 -11.64 -19.03 -17.56
N ARG A 197 -10.99 -19.38 -18.68
CA ARG A 197 -9.75 -18.77 -19.21
C ARG A 197 -8.76 -18.37 -18.11
N THR A 198 -8.19 -19.39 -17.48
CA THR A 198 -7.25 -19.24 -16.38
C THR A 198 -5.84 -19.63 -16.82
N LEU A 199 -4.94 -18.66 -16.80
CA LEU A 199 -3.49 -18.84 -16.90
C LEU A 199 -2.96 -19.08 -15.48
N TYR A 200 -2.22 -20.17 -15.26
CA TYR A 200 -1.83 -20.64 -13.93
C TYR A 200 -0.44 -21.26 -13.89
N LEU A 201 0.09 -21.38 -12.69
CA LEU A 201 1.29 -22.13 -12.34
C LEU A 201 0.86 -23.37 -11.53
N ASN A 202 1.31 -24.57 -11.89
CA ASN A 202 1.03 -25.78 -11.10
C ASN A 202 2.10 -26.02 -10.01
N ALA A 203 1.91 -27.02 -9.15
CA ALA A 203 2.85 -27.35 -8.06
C ALA A 203 4.25 -27.79 -8.53
N ASN A 204 4.38 -28.26 -9.77
CA ASN A 204 5.66 -28.58 -10.40
C ASN A 204 6.34 -27.34 -11.01
N GLY A 205 5.71 -26.17 -10.89
CA GLY A 205 6.16 -24.91 -11.48
C GLY A 205 6.00 -24.81 -12.99
N THR A 206 5.28 -25.72 -13.63
CA THR A 206 4.99 -25.60 -15.07
C THR A 206 3.78 -24.67 -15.30
N VAL A 207 3.83 -23.92 -16.38
CA VAL A 207 2.80 -22.94 -16.74
C VAL A 207 1.69 -23.66 -17.50
N GLY A 208 0.44 -23.42 -17.13
CA GLY A 208 -0.72 -23.95 -17.82
C GLY A 208 -1.72 -22.87 -18.18
N PHE A 209 -2.51 -23.14 -19.22
CA PHE A 209 -3.72 -22.38 -19.53
C PHE A 209 -4.90 -23.35 -19.62
N ALA A 210 -5.97 -23.06 -18.89
CA ALA A 210 -7.17 -23.88 -18.79
C ALA A 210 -8.43 -23.05 -19.09
N PHE A 211 -9.39 -23.65 -19.76
CA PHE A 211 -10.65 -23.01 -20.15
C PHE A 211 -11.80 -24.03 -20.16
N ASN A 212 -13.03 -23.56 -20.02
CA ASN A 212 -14.22 -24.41 -20.16
C ASN A 212 -14.59 -24.55 -21.64
N SER A 213 -15.07 -25.72 -22.04
CA SER A 213 -15.77 -25.97 -23.29
C SER A 213 -16.86 -27.02 -23.02
N LEU A 214 -17.03 -28.06 -23.85
CA LEU A 214 -17.83 -29.24 -23.46
C LEU A 214 -17.12 -30.12 -22.40
N GLY A 215 -15.91 -29.76 -22.01
CA GLY A 215 -15.16 -30.27 -20.86
C GLY A 215 -14.15 -29.21 -20.39
N THR A 216 -13.08 -29.59 -19.71
CA THR A 216 -11.97 -28.67 -19.43
C THR A 216 -10.88 -28.82 -20.47
N GLY A 217 -10.71 -27.81 -21.34
CA GLY A 217 -9.58 -27.72 -22.26
C GLY A 217 -8.33 -27.21 -21.55
N ARG A 218 -7.16 -27.76 -21.87
CA ARG A 218 -5.87 -27.39 -21.26
C ARG A 218 -4.73 -27.44 -22.27
N VAL A 219 -3.77 -26.56 -22.08
CA VAL A 219 -2.39 -26.63 -22.59
C VAL A 219 -1.44 -26.36 -21.42
N THR A 220 -0.27 -26.99 -21.38
CA THR A 220 0.68 -26.91 -20.25
C THR A 220 2.12 -27.15 -20.69
N SER A 221 3.04 -26.30 -20.24
CA SER A 221 4.46 -26.44 -20.55
C SER A 221 5.07 -27.70 -19.96
N ALA A 222 5.98 -28.34 -20.71
CA ALA A 222 6.81 -29.43 -20.18
C ALA A 222 7.88 -28.92 -19.19
N ALA A 223 8.42 -27.72 -19.42
CA ALA A 223 9.41 -27.09 -18.56
C ALA A 223 8.76 -26.39 -17.35
N SER A 224 9.53 -26.29 -16.27
CA SER A 224 9.20 -25.52 -15.07
C SER A 224 9.79 -24.10 -15.15
N TYR A 225 9.00 -23.11 -14.73
CA TYR A 225 9.32 -21.68 -14.75
C TYR A 225 9.21 -21.04 -13.35
N ALA A 226 9.01 -21.84 -12.31
CA ALA A 226 9.02 -21.40 -10.90
C ALA A 226 10.46 -21.38 -10.34
N ASN A 227 11.33 -20.56 -10.94
CA ASN A 227 12.78 -20.57 -10.67
C ASN A 227 13.31 -19.26 -10.02
N GLY A 228 12.41 -18.36 -9.60
CA GLY A 228 12.76 -17.05 -9.04
C GLY A 228 13.05 -15.95 -10.07
N SER A 229 13.03 -16.24 -11.37
CA SER A 229 13.18 -15.27 -12.47
C SER A 229 11.82 -14.76 -12.96
N TRP A 230 11.84 -13.64 -13.68
CA TRP A 230 10.67 -13.12 -14.38
C TRP A 230 10.45 -13.86 -15.71
N HIS A 231 9.23 -14.35 -15.92
CA HIS A 231 8.79 -15.02 -17.15
C HIS A 231 7.48 -14.39 -17.65
N PHE A 232 7.31 -14.27 -18.96
CA PHE A 232 6.04 -13.85 -19.55
C PHE A 232 5.24 -15.06 -20.02
N ALA A 233 4.13 -15.35 -19.35
CA ALA A 233 3.18 -16.36 -19.79
C ALA A 233 2.08 -15.70 -20.63
N TYR A 234 1.78 -16.27 -21.80
CA TYR A 234 0.79 -15.73 -22.73
C TYR A 234 0.06 -16.87 -23.45
N ALA A 235 -1.27 -16.86 -23.44
CA ALA A 235 -2.09 -17.83 -24.12
C ALA A 235 -2.93 -17.14 -25.20
N THR A 236 -3.06 -17.80 -26.36
CA THR A 236 -3.95 -17.34 -27.44
C THR A 236 -4.97 -18.42 -27.80
N MET A 237 -6.14 -18.00 -28.26
CA MET A 237 -7.21 -18.87 -28.78
C MET A 237 -7.70 -18.30 -30.10
N THR A 238 -7.83 -19.13 -31.15
CA THR A 238 -8.38 -18.72 -32.45
C THR A 238 -9.43 -19.73 -32.92
N GLY A 239 -10.64 -19.26 -33.21
CA GLY A 239 -11.72 -20.09 -33.76
C GLY A 239 -11.51 -20.35 -35.26
N THR A 240 -11.60 -21.61 -35.68
CA THR A 240 -11.40 -22.05 -37.07
C THR A 240 -12.73 -22.36 -37.79
N LEU A 241 -12.66 -22.74 -39.06
CA LEU A 241 -13.82 -22.88 -39.94
C LEU A 241 -14.83 -23.91 -39.39
N LEU A 242 -16.12 -23.67 -39.64
CA LEU A 242 -17.29 -24.35 -39.03
C LEU A 242 -17.56 -24.05 -37.54
N GLY A 243 -16.76 -23.23 -36.86
CA GLY A 243 -17.17 -22.66 -35.57
C GLY A 243 -17.33 -23.68 -34.43
N LEU A 244 -16.59 -24.79 -34.51
CA LEU A 244 -16.57 -25.85 -33.47
C LEU A 244 -15.14 -26.16 -32.99
N LEU A 245 -14.15 -26.04 -33.87
CA LEU A 245 -12.74 -26.29 -33.55
C LEU A 245 -11.96 -24.97 -33.48
N GLY A 246 -11.02 -24.90 -32.55
CA GLY A 246 -10.05 -23.81 -32.44
C GLY A 246 -8.65 -24.30 -32.12
N ASN A 247 -7.67 -23.44 -32.39
CA ASN A 247 -6.31 -23.61 -31.91
C ASN A 247 -6.14 -22.81 -30.62
N THR A 248 -5.63 -23.45 -29.57
CA THR A 248 -5.13 -22.81 -28.36
C THR A 248 -3.63 -23.03 -28.27
N THR A 249 -2.85 -21.95 -28.17
CA THR A 249 -1.38 -22.04 -28.04
C THR A 249 -0.93 -21.32 -26.77
N LEU A 250 -0.10 -21.98 -25.97
CA LEU A 250 0.58 -21.41 -24.82
C LEU A 250 2.00 -21.01 -25.21
N TYR A 251 2.35 -19.78 -24.85
CA TYR A 251 3.68 -19.21 -25.01
C TYR A 251 4.28 -18.90 -23.63
N VAL A 252 5.57 -19.15 -23.49
CA VAL A 252 6.38 -18.59 -22.39
C VAL A 252 7.61 -17.92 -22.99
N ASP A 253 7.87 -16.68 -22.58
CA ASP A 253 8.97 -15.82 -23.05
C ASP A 253 9.03 -15.67 -24.59
N GLY A 254 7.87 -15.73 -25.24
CA GLY A 254 7.68 -15.61 -26.69
C GLY A 254 7.79 -16.93 -27.48
N ALA A 255 8.26 -18.01 -26.86
CA ALA A 255 8.32 -19.34 -27.47
C ALA A 255 7.03 -20.12 -27.23
N ALA A 256 6.51 -20.81 -28.24
CA ALA A 256 5.38 -21.73 -28.06
C ALA A 256 5.86 -22.96 -27.28
N VAL A 257 5.21 -23.25 -26.14
CA VAL A 257 5.59 -24.35 -25.23
C VAL A 257 4.58 -25.50 -25.21
N ASP A 258 3.35 -25.25 -25.65
CA ASP A 258 2.32 -26.27 -25.89
C ASP A 258 1.22 -25.72 -26.83
N GLN A 259 0.52 -26.61 -27.53
CA GLN A 259 -0.59 -26.27 -28.42
C GLN A 259 -1.65 -27.39 -28.47
N SER A 260 -2.92 -27.00 -28.58
CA SER A 260 -4.04 -27.93 -28.69
C SER A 260 -5.02 -27.50 -29.78
N LEU A 261 -5.42 -28.47 -30.60
CA LEU A 261 -6.56 -28.35 -31.50
C LEU A 261 -7.75 -29.06 -30.85
N GLY A 262 -8.87 -28.37 -30.69
CA GLY A 262 -10.04 -28.96 -30.04
C GLY A 262 -11.24 -28.02 -29.94
N LEU A 263 -12.24 -28.46 -29.18
CA LEU A 263 -13.44 -27.68 -28.92
C LEU A 263 -13.11 -26.49 -28.01
N ILE A 264 -13.29 -25.27 -28.53
CA ILE A 264 -13.14 -24.02 -27.78
C ILE A 264 -14.52 -23.49 -27.31
N PRO A 265 -14.58 -22.67 -26.24
CA PRO A 265 -15.82 -22.03 -25.80
C PRO A 265 -16.31 -20.98 -26.82
N TYR A 266 -17.29 -21.38 -27.62
CA TYR A 266 -18.13 -20.46 -28.39
C TYR A 266 -19.25 -19.84 -27.56
N THR A 267 -19.60 -20.44 -26.42
CA THR A 267 -20.51 -19.83 -25.44
C THR A 267 -19.85 -18.61 -24.82
N THR A 268 -20.53 -17.47 -24.85
CA THR A 268 -20.10 -16.24 -24.16
C THR A 268 -19.86 -16.52 -22.67
N THR A 269 -18.63 -16.32 -22.21
CA THR A 269 -18.30 -16.39 -20.78
C THR A 269 -18.24 -14.99 -20.18
N THR A 270 -18.99 -14.82 -19.09
CA THR A 270 -19.25 -13.53 -18.46
C THR A 270 -18.67 -13.53 -17.05
N GLY A 271 -17.79 -12.57 -16.76
CA GLY A 271 -17.09 -12.51 -15.49
C GLY A 271 -16.11 -11.36 -15.38
N TYR A 272 -15.45 -11.28 -14.23
CA TYR A 272 -14.44 -10.31 -13.86
C TYR A 272 -13.05 -10.90 -14.05
N TRP A 273 -12.10 -10.09 -14.54
CA TRP A 273 -10.69 -10.46 -14.55
C TRP A 273 -10.11 -10.43 -13.14
N ARG A 274 -9.26 -11.40 -12.82
CA ARG A 274 -8.63 -11.54 -11.51
C ARG A 274 -7.16 -11.87 -11.65
N LEU A 275 -6.32 -11.22 -10.85
CA LEU A 275 -4.90 -11.51 -10.72
C LEU A 275 -4.66 -12.30 -9.44
N GLY A 276 -3.83 -13.34 -9.52
CA GLY A 276 -3.39 -14.10 -8.36
C GLY A 276 -4.45 -14.99 -7.69
N SER A 277 -5.62 -15.17 -8.28
CA SER A 277 -6.70 -16.02 -7.73
C SER A 277 -7.63 -16.56 -8.82
N GLY A 278 -8.30 -17.68 -8.54
CA GLY A 278 -9.12 -18.41 -9.52
C GLY A 278 -9.61 -19.77 -9.01
N SER A 279 -10.21 -20.58 -9.89
CA SER A 279 -10.81 -21.87 -9.52
C SER A 279 -9.80 -23.02 -9.54
N THR A 280 -9.66 -23.71 -8.40
CA THR A 280 -8.81 -24.91 -8.28
C THR A 280 -9.33 -26.10 -9.10
N ALA A 281 -10.64 -26.18 -9.34
CA ALA A 281 -11.22 -27.20 -10.21
C ALA A 281 -10.75 -27.01 -11.67
N LEU A 282 -10.76 -25.76 -12.15
CA LEU A 282 -10.32 -25.43 -13.51
C LEU A 282 -8.80 -25.60 -13.70
N THR A 283 -7.99 -25.33 -12.66
CA THR A 283 -6.53 -25.53 -12.70
C THR A 283 -6.10 -26.95 -12.31
N GLY A 284 -7.01 -27.81 -11.84
CA GLY A 284 -6.73 -29.22 -11.57
C GLY A 284 -5.98 -29.47 -10.26
N GLY A 285 -6.34 -28.72 -9.21
CA GLY A 285 -5.78 -28.88 -7.87
C GLY A 285 -4.56 -28.00 -7.55
N SER A 286 -4.29 -26.93 -8.31
CA SER A 286 -3.38 -25.88 -7.83
C SER A 286 -3.95 -25.20 -6.58
N ASN A 287 -3.13 -24.41 -5.88
CA ASN A 287 -3.64 -23.44 -4.91
C ASN A 287 -4.72 -22.55 -5.53
N ALA A 288 -5.66 -22.05 -4.72
CA ALA A 288 -6.72 -21.12 -5.15
C ALA A 288 -6.20 -19.68 -5.36
N THR A 289 -5.04 -19.39 -4.76
CA THR A 289 -4.33 -18.12 -4.73
C THR A 289 -2.86 -18.35 -5.10
N PHE A 290 -2.20 -17.32 -5.62
CA PHE A 290 -0.81 -17.34 -6.04
C PHE A 290 0.10 -16.61 -5.04
N THR A 291 1.32 -17.13 -4.87
CA THR A 291 2.39 -16.51 -4.09
C THR A 291 3.56 -16.17 -5.01
N GLY A 292 3.94 -14.89 -5.07
CA GLY A 292 5.00 -14.42 -5.97
C GLY A 292 4.82 -12.97 -6.38
N SER A 293 5.41 -12.57 -7.51
CA SER A 293 5.22 -11.23 -8.10
C SER A 293 4.51 -11.33 -9.45
N LEU A 294 3.65 -10.36 -9.75
CA LEU A 294 2.96 -10.20 -11.05
C LEU A 294 3.22 -8.80 -11.61
N SER A 295 3.37 -8.69 -12.94
CA SER A 295 3.58 -7.43 -13.66
C SER A 295 2.85 -7.46 -15.01
N ASN A 296 2.44 -6.30 -15.54
CA ASN A 296 2.04 -6.13 -16.94
C ASN A 296 1.03 -7.20 -17.44
N ALA A 297 -0.11 -7.29 -16.76
CA ALA A 297 -1.22 -8.17 -17.17
C ALA A 297 -1.97 -7.57 -18.37
N VAL A 298 -2.25 -8.39 -19.38
CA VAL A 298 -2.89 -7.99 -20.63
C VAL A 298 -4.03 -8.94 -21.00
N VAL A 299 -5.11 -8.39 -21.57
CA VAL A 299 -6.19 -9.15 -22.22
C VAL A 299 -6.50 -8.50 -23.56
N PHE A 300 -6.48 -9.32 -24.62
CA PHE A 300 -6.85 -8.98 -25.98
C PHE A 300 -8.14 -9.73 -26.30
N ASN A 301 -9.27 -9.04 -26.29
CA ASN A 301 -10.53 -9.68 -26.63
C ASN A 301 -10.63 -10.01 -28.13
N ASP A 302 -10.01 -9.16 -28.96
CA ASP A 302 -9.93 -9.28 -30.41
C ASP A 302 -8.50 -8.92 -30.87
N ASN A 303 -8.07 -9.43 -32.03
CA ASN A 303 -6.79 -9.08 -32.68
C ASN A 303 -5.53 -9.25 -31.80
N ALA A 304 -5.49 -10.29 -30.96
CA ALA A 304 -4.33 -10.56 -30.12
C ALA A 304 -3.06 -10.83 -30.97
N PRO A 305 -1.89 -10.30 -30.61
CA PRO A 305 -0.61 -10.69 -31.21
C PRO A 305 -0.41 -12.21 -31.15
N GLN A 306 0.33 -12.79 -32.11
CA GLN A 306 0.58 -14.24 -32.12
C GLN A 306 1.44 -14.66 -30.92
N SER A 307 2.53 -13.94 -30.70
CA SER A 307 3.40 -14.09 -29.54
C SER A 307 4.05 -12.75 -29.22
N GLN A 308 4.80 -12.72 -28.13
CA GLN A 308 5.73 -11.65 -27.83
C GLN A 308 7.08 -11.91 -28.51
N THR A 309 7.72 -10.88 -29.08
CA THR A 309 9.05 -11.01 -29.69
C THR A 309 10.17 -10.87 -28.65
N GLY A 310 11.43 -11.02 -29.08
CA GLY A 310 12.59 -10.67 -28.24
C GLY A 310 12.66 -9.18 -27.91
N ALA A 311 12.32 -8.30 -28.86
CA ALA A 311 12.42 -6.85 -28.70
C ALA A 311 11.41 -6.31 -27.67
N ASP A 312 10.18 -6.85 -27.67
CA ASP A 312 9.10 -6.46 -26.75
C ASP A 312 9.41 -6.75 -25.28
N ARG A 313 10.44 -7.57 -25.01
CA ARG A 313 10.91 -7.97 -23.67
C ARG A 313 12.08 -7.12 -23.15
N LEU A 314 12.63 -6.21 -23.96
CA LEU A 314 13.81 -5.43 -23.57
C LEU A 314 13.47 -4.19 -22.71
N SER A 315 12.22 -3.72 -22.71
CA SER A 315 11.82 -2.57 -21.89
C SER A 315 10.30 -2.47 -21.71
N GLN A 316 9.88 -1.76 -20.66
CA GLN A 316 8.49 -1.39 -20.41
C GLN A 316 7.85 -0.60 -21.57
N ALA A 317 8.64 0.17 -22.32
CA ALA A 317 8.19 0.93 -23.48
C ALA A 317 7.93 0.01 -24.69
N ALA A 318 8.80 -0.97 -24.94
CA ALA A 318 8.58 -1.96 -25.98
C ALA A 318 7.37 -2.85 -25.66
N PHE A 319 7.27 -3.33 -24.41
CA PHE A 319 6.10 -4.09 -23.93
C PHE A 319 4.79 -3.32 -24.10
N THR A 320 4.80 -2.03 -23.73
CA THR A 320 3.67 -1.11 -23.91
C THR A 320 3.19 -1.08 -25.37
N THR A 321 4.12 -0.97 -26.32
CA THR A 321 3.78 -0.88 -27.76
C THR A 321 3.19 -2.19 -28.26
N TRP A 322 3.75 -3.33 -27.86
CA TRP A 322 3.20 -4.66 -28.15
C TRP A 322 1.80 -4.85 -27.54
N ALA A 323 1.57 -4.35 -26.33
CA ALA A 323 0.28 -4.36 -25.64
C ALA A 323 -0.70 -3.27 -26.13
N GLY A 324 -0.35 -2.47 -27.14
CA GLY A 324 -1.11 -1.28 -27.55
C GLY A 324 -2.53 -1.54 -28.07
N THR A 325 -2.85 -2.77 -28.45
CA THR A 325 -4.20 -3.22 -28.86
C THR A 325 -4.94 -4.00 -27.79
N ALA A 326 -4.38 -4.16 -26.58
CA ALA A 326 -5.05 -4.87 -25.49
C ALA A 326 -6.32 -4.13 -25.08
N THR A 327 -7.40 -4.88 -24.84
CA THR A 327 -8.64 -4.33 -24.27
C THR A 327 -8.47 -3.95 -22.81
N ASP A 328 -7.58 -4.67 -22.11
CA ASP A 328 -7.16 -4.37 -20.75
C ASP A 328 -5.65 -4.50 -20.63
N HIS A 329 -5.00 -3.52 -20.01
CA HIS A 329 -3.56 -3.55 -19.70
C HIS A 329 -3.34 -2.96 -18.31
N TRP A 330 -3.13 -3.81 -17.32
CA TRP A 330 -2.75 -3.41 -15.97
C TRP A 330 -1.24 -3.50 -15.83
N LEU A 331 -0.56 -2.36 -15.69
CA LEU A 331 0.90 -2.35 -15.53
C LEU A 331 1.32 -2.87 -14.16
N LEU A 332 0.47 -2.67 -13.13
CA LEU A 332 0.72 -3.04 -11.73
C LEU A 332 1.82 -2.22 -11.04
N GLY A 333 2.01 -0.98 -11.48
CA GLY A 333 2.98 0.00 -10.92
C GLY A 333 2.38 1.04 -9.98
N ASP A 334 1.15 0.83 -9.52
CA ASP A 334 0.49 1.68 -8.53
C ASP A 334 1.28 1.75 -7.21
N THR A 335 1.11 2.86 -6.49
CA THR A 335 1.73 3.09 -5.17
C THR A 335 1.01 2.39 -4.02
N GLY A 336 -0.17 1.81 -4.27
CA GLY A 336 -1.09 1.40 -3.20
C GLY A 336 -1.80 2.54 -2.47
N THR A 337 -1.62 3.79 -2.94
CA THR A 337 -2.26 5.01 -2.40
C THR A 337 -3.24 5.65 -3.38
N THR A 338 -3.27 5.20 -4.64
CA THR A 338 -4.26 5.59 -5.65
C THR A 338 -5.61 4.94 -5.33
N THR A 339 -6.69 5.74 -5.32
CA THR A 339 -8.01 5.30 -4.84
C THR A 339 -9.10 5.34 -5.92
N PHE A 340 -10.07 4.43 -5.81
CA PHE A 340 -11.21 4.30 -6.70
C PHE A 340 -12.47 4.88 -6.06
N THR A 341 -13.18 5.71 -6.82
CA THR A 341 -14.43 6.40 -6.43
C THR A 341 -15.63 5.97 -7.27
N GLY A 342 -15.44 5.05 -8.22
CA GLY A 342 -16.52 4.55 -9.07
C GLY A 342 -17.38 3.47 -8.39
N ALA A 343 -18.39 3.00 -9.10
CA ALA A 343 -19.27 1.93 -8.62
C ALA A 343 -18.52 0.60 -8.50
N GLN A 344 -18.71 -0.11 -7.40
CA GLN A 344 -18.13 -1.42 -7.13
C GLN A 344 -19.16 -2.54 -7.41
N PRO A 345 -18.77 -3.68 -8.00
CA PRO A 345 -19.64 -4.76 -8.49
C PRO A 345 -20.88 -5.14 -7.68
N VAL A 346 -20.79 -5.23 -6.35
CA VAL A 346 -21.87 -5.73 -5.48
C VAL A 346 -22.54 -4.64 -4.64
N ILE A 347 -21.80 -3.58 -4.31
CA ILE A 347 -22.24 -2.53 -3.38
C ILE A 347 -22.57 -1.20 -4.07
N GLY A 348 -22.42 -1.14 -5.40
CA GLY A 348 -22.68 0.06 -6.20
C GLY A 348 -21.77 1.21 -5.78
N THR A 349 -22.36 2.39 -5.61
CA THR A 349 -21.66 3.60 -5.13
C THR A 349 -21.48 3.66 -3.61
N THR A 350 -21.91 2.63 -2.86
CA THR A 350 -21.74 2.59 -1.40
C THR A 350 -20.25 2.46 -1.06
N SER A 351 -19.71 3.37 -0.24
CA SER A 351 -18.32 3.30 0.19
C SER A 351 -18.10 2.14 1.19
N PRO A 352 -17.11 1.25 1.00
CA PRO A 352 -16.72 0.26 2.00
C PRO A 352 -16.36 0.85 3.38
N CYS A 353 -16.00 2.13 3.44
CA CYS A 353 -15.66 2.82 4.68
C CYS A 353 -16.87 3.01 5.63
N THR A 354 -18.11 2.88 5.14
CA THR A 354 -19.31 2.85 5.99
C THR A 354 -19.65 1.44 6.50
N MET A 355 -18.93 0.40 6.04
CA MET A 355 -19.15 -1.01 6.36
C MET A 355 -18.22 -1.55 7.46
N LEU A 356 -17.28 -0.73 7.93
CA LEU A 356 -16.35 -1.04 9.01
C LEU A 356 -16.55 -0.06 10.16
N ASN A 357 -16.33 -0.53 11.38
CA ASN A 357 -16.17 0.34 12.55
C ASN A 357 -14.70 0.40 12.96
N VAL A 358 -14.32 1.51 13.57
CA VAL A 358 -13.01 1.76 14.18
C VAL A 358 -13.20 2.20 15.63
N ALA A 359 -12.29 1.77 16.51
CA ALA A 359 -12.13 2.29 17.87
C ALA A 359 -10.64 2.49 18.14
N TRP A 360 -10.26 3.61 18.77
CA TRP A 360 -8.87 3.88 19.13
C TRP A 360 -8.76 4.28 20.60
N THR A 361 -8.12 3.40 21.37
CA THR A 361 -7.90 3.55 22.82
C THR A 361 -6.41 3.58 23.15
N PHE A 362 -6.08 4.10 24.33
CA PHE A 362 -4.72 4.17 24.87
C PHE A 362 -4.73 3.74 26.34
N THR A 363 -3.66 3.10 26.81
CA THR A 363 -3.65 2.42 28.13
C THR A 363 -2.81 3.10 29.22
N SER A 364 -1.86 3.97 28.89
CA SER A 364 -1.04 4.67 29.91
C SER A 364 -0.41 5.97 29.38
N PRO A 365 -0.92 7.16 29.72
CA PRO A 365 -2.18 7.41 30.42
C PRO A 365 -3.37 6.92 29.59
N THR A 366 -4.45 6.52 30.28
CA THR A 366 -5.66 6.02 29.62
C THR A 366 -6.37 7.13 28.86
N ALA A 367 -6.69 6.88 27.59
CA ALA A 367 -7.45 7.80 26.75
C ALA A 367 -8.28 7.04 25.71
N THR A 368 -9.34 7.66 25.20
CA THR A 368 -10.11 7.14 24.06
C THR A 368 -10.30 8.29 23.08
N VAL A 369 -9.91 8.09 21.83
CA VAL A 369 -10.12 9.04 20.74
C VAL A 369 -11.50 8.88 20.12
N THR A 370 -11.92 7.63 19.94
CA THR A 370 -13.23 7.28 19.42
C THR A 370 -13.62 5.89 19.93
N GLY A 371 -14.87 5.75 20.37
CA GLY A 371 -15.48 4.42 20.56
C GLY A 371 -15.84 3.81 19.20
N PRO A 372 -16.48 2.62 19.16
CA PRO A 372 -16.88 1.97 17.92
C PRO A 372 -17.76 2.89 17.06
N ALA A 373 -17.17 3.46 15.99
CA ALA A 373 -17.81 4.37 15.06
C ALA A 373 -17.46 3.98 13.62
N ALA A 374 -18.31 4.31 12.65
CA ALA A 374 -18.04 4.00 11.24
C ALA A 374 -16.69 4.58 10.80
N LEU A 375 -15.88 3.81 10.06
CA LEU A 375 -14.54 4.22 9.63
C LEU A 375 -14.58 5.50 8.80
N SER A 376 -15.62 5.69 7.97
CA SER A 376 -15.87 6.94 7.24
C SER A 376 -16.12 8.16 8.14
N ALA A 377 -16.67 7.98 9.33
CA ALA A 377 -16.91 9.05 10.31
C ALA A 377 -15.69 9.35 11.19
N PHE A 378 -14.67 8.48 11.15
CA PHE A 378 -13.34 8.75 11.71
C PHE A 378 -12.39 9.34 10.65
N ALA A 379 -12.53 8.91 9.40
CA ALA A 379 -11.69 9.29 8.27
C ALA A 379 -12.27 10.48 7.46
N ASP A 380 -12.61 11.54 8.19
CA ASP A 380 -13.24 12.78 7.72
C ASP A 380 -12.28 13.98 7.70
N GLY A 381 -11.00 13.78 8.05
CA GLY A 381 -10.00 14.84 8.22
C GLY A 381 -10.04 15.57 9.56
N THR A 382 -11.05 15.34 10.41
CA THR A 382 -11.19 16.04 11.70
C THR A 382 -10.12 15.60 12.69
N ALA A 383 -9.43 16.56 13.31
CA ALA A 383 -8.52 16.29 14.41
C ALA A 383 -9.29 15.98 15.70
N ARG A 384 -9.04 14.82 16.29
CA ARG A 384 -9.67 14.34 17.54
C ARG A 384 -8.65 14.38 18.67
N THR A 385 -8.96 15.12 19.72
CA THR A 385 -8.08 15.27 20.90
C THR A 385 -7.91 13.94 21.63
N VAL A 386 -6.67 13.56 21.92
CA VAL A 386 -6.35 12.50 22.88
C VAL A 386 -6.35 13.14 24.26
N SER A 387 -7.17 12.63 25.20
CA SER A 387 -7.37 13.26 26.51
C SER A 387 -6.13 13.34 27.41
N ALA A 388 -5.07 12.59 27.08
CA ALA A 388 -3.79 12.64 27.78
C ALA A 388 -2.64 12.25 26.86
N ALA A 389 -1.51 12.96 26.98
CA ALA A 389 -0.26 12.70 26.28
C ALA A 389 0.80 12.10 27.25
N PRO A 390 1.80 11.34 26.77
CA PRO A 390 2.86 10.80 27.62
C PRO A 390 3.79 11.91 28.14
N GLY A 391 4.19 11.82 29.41
CA GLY A 391 5.24 12.65 30.00
C GLY A 391 6.66 12.19 29.59
N PRO A 392 7.71 12.96 29.91
CA PRO A 392 9.10 12.60 29.63
C PRO A 392 9.45 11.19 30.10
N GLY A 393 10.00 10.37 29.19
CA GLY A 393 10.36 8.98 29.45
C GLY A 393 9.19 8.00 29.52
N VAL A 394 7.94 8.46 29.36
CA VAL A 394 6.74 7.61 29.40
C VAL A 394 6.37 7.15 27.98
N THR A 395 6.00 5.87 27.87
CA THR A 395 5.42 5.28 26.67
C THR A 395 3.92 5.12 26.81
N GLN A 396 3.16 5.68 25.88
CA GLN A 396 1.71 5.50 25.74
C GLN A 396 1.41 4.55 24.59
N VAL A 397 0.92 3.36 24.91
CA VAL A 397 0.46 2.37 23.92
C VAL A 397 -0.96 2.69 23.49
N GLY A 398 -1.16 2.85 22.18
CA GLY A 398 -2.44 2.93 21.50
C GLY A 398 -2.82 1.60 20.85
N SER A 399 -4.12 1.32 20.80
CA SER A 399 -4.72 0.15 20.16
C SER A 399 -5.80 0.61 19.19
N LEU A 400 -5.57 0.43 17.89
CA LEU A 400 -6.50 0.74 16.82
C LEU A 400 -7.21 -0.55 16.40
N THR A 401 -8.48 -0.69 16.80
CA THR A 401 -9.29 -1.88 16.53
C THR A 401 -10.26 -1.59 15.39
N ILE A 402 -10.28 -2.48 14.39
CA ILE A 402 -11.23 -2.47 13.28
C ILE A 402 -12.17 -3.65 13.43
N THR A 403 -13.48 -3.41 13.34
CA THR A 403 -14.52 -4.46 13.36
C THR A 403 -15.47 -4.31 12.17
N ARG A 404 -16.21 -5.37 11.84
CA ARG A 404 -17.29 -5.29 10.85
C ARG A 404 -18.44 -4.43 11.38
N GLY A 405 -18.95 -3.53 10.54
CA GLY A 405 -20.16 -2.74 10.81
C GLY A 405 -21.44 -3.55 10.61
N SER A 406 -22.58 -2.99 11.02
CA SER A 406 -23.91 -3.61 10.81
C SER A 406 -24.32 -3.70 9.33
N SER A 407 -23.75 -2.84 8.49
CA SER A 407 -23.91 -2.78 7.03
C SER A 407 -22.91 -3.66 6.25
N TYR A 408 -22.13 -4.50 6.94
CA TYR A 408 -21.03 -5.25 6.33
C TYR A 408 -21.49 -6.20 5.21
N ASN A 409 -20.87 -6.08 4.04
CA ASN A 409 -21.09 -6.98 2.91
C ASN A 409 -19.83 -7.85 2.67
N ALA A 410 -19.99 -9.16 2.54
CA ALA A 410 -18.87 -10.08 2.29
C ALA A 410 -18.04 -9.74 1.03
N TYR A 411 -18.62 -9.00 0.07
CA TYR A 411 -17.88 -8.46 -1.07
C TYR A 411 -16.71 -7.54 -0.67
N VAL A 412 -16.78 -6.79 0.44
CA VAL A 412 -15.67 -5.91 0.84
C VAL A 412 -14.52 -6.67 1.49
N SER A 413 -14.70 -7.94 1.88
CA SER A 413 -13.69 -8.73 2.59
C SER A 413 -12.32 -8.71 1.92
N GLY A 414 -11.34 -8.26 2.67
CA GLY A 414 -9.95 -8.07 2.26
C GLY A 414 -9.64 -6.82 1.46
N LEU A 415 -10.62 -6.00 1.04
CA LEU A 415 -10.34 -4.77 0.28
C LEU A 415 -9.36 -3.89 1.05
N ARG A 416 -8.31 -3.42 0.36
CA ARG A 416 -7.40 -2.42 0.90
C ARG A 416 -8.09 -1.06 0.84
N LEU A 417 -8.37 -0.46 2.01
CA LEU A 417 -8.89 0.89 2.12
C LEU A 417 -7.74 1.79 2.56
N HIS A 418 -7.33 2.75 1.74
CA HIS A 418 -6.29 3.71 2.12
C HIS A 418 -6.86 4.68 3.16
N VAL A 419 -6.22 4.75 4.32
CA VAL A 419 -6.61 5.59 5.45
C VAL A 419 -5.37 6.31 5.96
N PRO A 420 -5.00 7.47 5.37
CA PRO A 420 -3.83 8.22 5.80
C PRO A 420 -4.02 8.75 7.23
N LEU A 421 -3.14 8.35 8.15
CA LEU A 421 -3.23 8.74 9.56
C LEU A 421 -2.25 9.87 9.88
N THR A 422 -2.61 10.69 10.85
CA THR A 422 -1.74 11.73 11.42
C THR A 422 -1.89 11.76 12.94
N ASP A 423 -0.76 11.86 13.65
CA ASP A 423 -0.69 12.13 15.09
C ASP A 423 0.09 13.42 15.32
N THR A 424 -0.44 14.33 16.13
CA THR A 424 0.11 15.67 16.36
C THR A 424 0.29 15.90 17.85
N LEU A 425 1.52 16.22 18.24
CA LEU A 425 1.86 16.72 19.57
C LEU A 425 2.15 18.22 19.50
N ARG A 426 1.56 19.00 20.42
CA ARG A 426 1.77 20.46 20.48
C ARG A 426 1.94 20.96 21.91
N VAL A 427 2.88 21.88 22.12
CA VAL A 427 3.12 22.52 23.42
C VAL A 427 2.25 23.77 23.57
N GLY A 428 1.15 23.68 24.33
CA GLY A 428 0.22 24.79 24.59
C GLY A 428 -0.22 25.55 23.33
N THR A 429 -0.18 26.89 23.38
CA THR A 429 -0.46 27.78 22.23
C THR A 429 0.77 28.08 21.38
N THR A 430 1.95 27.52 21.71
CA THR A 430 3.21 27.84 21.01
C THR A 430 3.22 27.31 19.57
N SER A 431 4.30 27.64 18.84
CA SER A 431 4.63 27.10 17.51
C SER A 431 5.26 25.69 17.55
N TRP A 432 5.47 25.09 18.72
CA TRP A 432 6.11 23.77 18.81
C TRP A 432 5.09 22.69 18.51
N VAL A 433 5.17 22.15 17.30
CA VAL A 433 4.24 21.16 16.75
C VAL A 433 5.04 20.04 16.10
N LEU A 434 4.88 18.82 16.59
CA LEU A 434 5.46 17.62 16.02
C LEU A 434 4.34 16.77 15.41
N THR A 435 4.40 16.56 14.10
CA THR A 435 3.42 15.81 13.32
C THR A 435 4.03 14.52 12.80
N PHE A 436 3.40 13.38 13.06
CA PHE A 436 3.74 12.08 12.48
C PHE A 436 2.68 11.69 11.46
N GLN A 437 3.10 11.18 10.29
CA GLN A 437 2.21 10.91 9.17
C GLN A 437 2.44 9.51 8.58
N TRP A 438 1.40 8.68 8.56
CA TRP A 438 1.38 7.41 7.83
C TRP A 438 0.56 7.61 6.56
N GLN A 439 1.26 7.72 5.42
CA GLN A 439 0.68 8.02 4.11
C GLN A 439 1.13 7.04 3.01
N SER A 440 1.84 5.97 3.36
CA SER A 440 2.35 4.96 2.42
C SER A 440 1.27 3.97 1.97
N SER A 441 1.65 2.98 1.15
CA SER A 441 0.89 1.76 0.83
C SER A 441 0.41 0.96 2.04
N ASP A 442 1.00 1.23 3.20
CA ASP A 442 0.81 0.49 4.45
C ASP A 442 -0.20 1.21 5.35
N ALA A 443 -0.46 2.50 5.11
CA ALA A 443 -1.55 3.27 5.71
C ALA A 443 -2.90 2.81 5.12
N VAL A 444 -3.24 1.55 5.37
CA VAL A 444 -4.45 0.88 4.92
C VAL A 444 -5.16 0.16 6.06
N VAL A 445 -6.47 0.06 5.93
CA VAL A 445 -7.30 -0.88 6.68
C VAL A 445 -7.74 -1.99 5.72
N LEU A 446 -7.66 -3.24 6.16
CA LEU A 446 -8.23 -4.39 5.43
C LEU A 446 -9.68 -4.62 5.90
N ALA A 447 -10.63 -4.53 4.98
CA ALA A 447 -12.06 -4.76 5.24
C ALA A 447 -12.42 -6.25 5.44
#